data_AF-A0A969JKI9-F1
#
_entry.id   AF-A0A969JKI9-F1
#
_cell.length_a   1.000
_cell.length_b   1.000
_cell.length_c   1.000
_cell.angle_alpha   90.00
_cell.angle_beta   90.00
_cell.angle_gamma   90.00
#
_symmetry.space_group_name_H-M   'P 1'
#
loop_
_entity.id
_entity.type
_entity.pdbx_description
1 polymer ?
#
loop_
_entity_poly.entity_id
_entity_poly.type
_entity_poly.pdbx_seq_one_letter_code
_entity_poly.pdbx_strand_id
1 'polypeptide(L)'
;CSDTNFSQGIPLELQSVCKLTDQLVCDNVATGATRPGDYVFELAAVPKVGIGSAIATKKSALIKILPRPTRILAFKLNGQPAQPSYLIPINQQKAPTFLLSWQVEASQGTKLSLIPFPGNVPLEGSVPIRLGPTPTSSTLTLQAISPSGEQLTRSITIQTYDPNPTKPEKVAAAAAAAAASQITKAQQQQAVEQSATPSATPPFDLPRRTPPPPLTPDSLAPLELPPQLDRR
;
A
#
# COMPACT_ATOMS: atom_id res chain seq x y z
N CYS A 1 28.01 54.39 -25.77
CA CYS A 1 26.84 53.50 -25.64
C CYS A 1 26.92 52.48 -26.77
N SER A 2 26.73 51.19 -26.49
CA SER A 2 26.78 50.16 -27.53
C SER A 2 25.38 49.99 -28.11
N ASP A 3 25.15 50.52 -29.32
CA ASP A 3 23.83 50.52 -29.95
C ASP A 3 23.33 49.09 -30.19
N THR A 4 22.30 48.71 -29.44
CA THR A 4 21.59 47.45 -29.68
C THR A 4 20.56 47.71 -30.77
N ASN A 5 20.96 47.53 -32.02
CA ASN A 5 20.12 47.88 -33.16
C ASN A 5 18.94 46.90 -33.32
N PHE A 6 17.73 47.36 -32.98
CA PHE A 6 16.47 46.65 -33.20
C PHE A 6 15.72 47.17 -34.45
N SER A 7 16.41 47.74 -35.44
CA SER A 7 15.77 48.35 -36.62
C SER A 7 15.06 47.35 -37.54
N GLN A 8 15.27 46.05 -37.34
CA GLN A 8 14.54 44.96 -38.02
C GLN A 8 13.37 44.40 -37.18
N GLY A 9 13.03 45.05 -36.06
CA GLY A 9 11.99 44.61 -35.12
C GLY A 9 12.48 43.60 -34.08
N ILE A 10 11.56 43.18 -33.21
CA ILE A 10 11.81 42.12 -32.22
C ILE A 10 11.66 40.74 -32.91
N PRO A 11 12.57 39.77 -32.68
CA PRO A 11 12.42 38.39 -33.17
C PRO A 11 11.07 37.79 -32.76
N LEU A 12 10.45 36.98 -33.64
CA LEU A 12 9.09 36.47 -33.46
C LEU A 12 8.89 35.74 -32.13
N GLU A 13 9.93 35.03 -31.67
CA GLU A 13 10.00 34.26 -30.43
C GLU A 13 9.91 35.16 -29.18
N LEU A 14 10.28 36.44 -29.32
CA LEU A 14 10.32 37.42 -28.24
C LEU A 14 9.16 38.44 -28.31
N GLN A 15 8.41 38.52 -29.41
CA GLN A 15 7.31 39.50 -29.57
C GLN A 15 6.17 39.34 -28.54
N SER A 16 5.99 38.14 -27.98
CA SER A 16 4.97 37.86 -26.96
C SER A 16 5.33 38.33 -25.55
N VAL A 17 6.63 38.47 -25.26
CA VAL A 17 7.17 38.77 -23.92
C VAL A 17 7.96 40.09 -23.86
N CYS A 18 8.44 40.58 -25.01
CA CYS A 18 9.23 41.80 -25.11
C CYS A 18 8.51 42.90 -25.89
N LYS A 19 8.74 44.14 -25.47
CA LYS A 19 8.25 45.37 -26.13
C LYS A 19 9.42 46.32 -26.34
N LEU A 20 9.50 46.88 -27.55
CA LEU A 20 10.48 47.91 -27.88
C LEU A 20 9.80 49.27 -27.69
N THR A 21 10.28 50.01 -26.71
CA THR A 21 9.91 51.41 -26.46
C THR A 21 11.17 52.24 -26.68
N ASP A 22 11.58 53.09 -25.74
CA ASP A 22 12.90 53.73 -25.74
C ASP A 22 14.03 52.72 -25.44
N GLN A 23 13.67 51.56 -24.86
CA GLN A 23 14.52 50.41 -24.61
C GLN A 23 13.74 49.10 -24.81
N LEU A 24 14.45 47.99 -24.97
CA LEU A 24 13.82 46.66 -24.99
C LEU A 24 13.46 46.25 -23.55
N VAL A 25 12.17 46.13 -23.27
CA VAL A 25 11.64 45.63 -21.98
C VAL A 25 11.05 44.25 -22.21
N CYS A 26 11.45 43.26 -21.43
CA CYS A 26 10.96 41.89 -21.51
C CYS A 26 10.40 41.42 -20.16
N ASP A 27 9.10 41.10 -20.14
CA ASP A 27 8.36 40.71 -18.95
C ASP A 27 7.85 39.26 -19.06
N ASN A 28 7.70 38.59 -17.91
CA ASN A 28 7.18 37.20 -17.83
C ASN A 28 7.94 36.17 -18.70
N VAL A 29 9.23 36.39 -18.95
CA VAL A 29 10.10 35.42 -19.64
C VAL A 29 10.13 34.11 -18.85
N ALA A 30 9.73 33.01 -19.48
CA ALA A 30 9.66 31.70 -18.84
C ALA A 30 11.07 31.18 -18.49
N THR A 31 11.38 31.11 -17.19
CA THR A 31 12.71 30.70 -16.71
C THR A 31 12.92 29.18 -16.63
N GLY A 32 11.87 28.38 -16.84
CA GLY A 32 11.89 26.92 -16.66
C GLY A 32 12.05 26.44 -15.21
N ALA A 33 12.21 27.34 -14.24
CA ALA A 33 12.39 27.02 -12.83
C ALA A 33 11.06 26.52 -12.22
N THR A 34 10.93 25.20 -12.14
CA THR A 34 9.71 24.50 -11.70
C THR A 34 9.87 23.74 -10.38
N ARG A 35 11.09 23.65 -9.85
CA ARG A 35 11.40 22.99 -8.58
C ARG A 35 11.44 24.03 -7.45
N PRO A 36 11.03 23.66 -6.22
CA PRO A 36 11.23 24.50 -5.05
C PRO A 36 12.73 24.68 -4.75
N GLY A 37 13.11 25.86 -4.28
CA GLY A 37 14.51 26.19 -3.97
C GLY A 37 14.78 27.69 -4.03
N ASP A 38 16.02 28.06 -3.73
CA ASP A 38 16.51 29.43 -3.84
C ASP A 38 17.31 29.60 -5.15
N TYR A 39 16.94 30.58 -5.96
CA TYR A 39 17.43 30.79 -7.32
C TYR A 39 18.03 32.19 -7.51
N VAL A 40 19.07 32.27 -8.34
CA VAL A 40 19.57 33.52 -8.92
C VAL A 40 19.60 33.35 -10.42
N PHE A 41 18.88 34.20 -11.15
CA PHE A 41 18.89 34.20 -12.61
C PHE A 41 19.99 35.14 -13.11
N GLU A 42 20.74 34.70 -14.12
CA GLU A 42 21.76 35.50 -14.79
C GLU A 42 21.29 35.79 -16.22
N LEU A 43 21.22 37.07 -16.56
CA LEU A 43 20.96 37.56 -17.92
C LEU A 43 22.31 37.96 -18.54
N ALA A 44 22.62 37.42 -19.71
CA ALA A 44 23.83 37.72 -20.47
C ALA A 44 23.47 38.33 -21.83
N ALA A 45 23.95 39.54 -22.11
CA ALA A 45 23.82 40.18 -23.41
C ALA A 45 25.04 39.82 -24.29
N VAL A 46 24.84 38.92 -25.26
CA VAL A 46 25.87 38.45 -26.18
C VAL A 46 25.75 39.20 -27.52
N PRO A 47 26.72 40.04 -27.90
CA PRO A 47 26.67 40.76 -29.18
C PRO A 47 26.90 39.81 -30.36
N LYS A 48 26.14 40.00 -31.45
CA LYS A 48 26.18 39.16 -32.66
C LYS A 48 27.45 39.34 -33.51
N VAL A 49 28.18 40.45 -33.32
CA VAL A 49 29.36 40.82 -34.12
C VAL A 49 30.51 41.18 -33.19
N GLY A 50 31.69 40.61 -33.45
CA GLY A 50 32.92 40.85 -32.69
C GLY A 50 33.27 39.72 -31.73
N ILE A 51 34.05 38.75 -32.23
CA ILE A 51 34.74 37.75 -31.39
C ILE A 51 35.70 38.53 -30.47
N GLY A 52 35.45 38.47 -29.15
CA GLY A 52 36.23 39.21 -28.15
C GLY A 52 35.52 40.42 -27.53
N SER A 53 34.29 40.75 -27.93
CA SER A 53 33.47 41.76 -27.22
C SER A 53 33.10 41.29 -25.81
N ALA A 54 33.16 42.18 -24.82
CA ALA A 54 32.79 41.86 -23.45
C ALA A 54 31.29 41.53 -23.33
N ILE A 55 30.97 40.35 -22.78
CA ILE A 55 29.58 39.97 -22.47
C ILE A 55 29.15 40.74 -21.23
N ALA A 56 28.12 41.59 -21.37
CA ALA A 56 27.52 42.24 -20.22
C ALA A 56 26.57 41.26 -19.53
N THR A 57 26.84 40.90 -18.27
CA THR A 57 25.94 40.06 -17.47
C THR A 57 25.35 40.82 -16.29
N LYS A 58 24.14 40.41 -15.87
CA LYS A 58 23.45 40.96 -14.69
C LYS A 58 22.70 39.83 -13.98
N LYS A 59 22.78 39.83 -12.65
CA LYS A 59 22.11 38.84 -11.79
C LYS A 59 20.86 39.42 -11.14
N SER A 60 19.84 38.60 -10.96
CA SER A 60 18.70 38.91 -10.10
C SER A 60 19.12 38.96 -8.63
N ALA A 61 18.24 39.48 -7.78
CA ALA A 61 18.28 39.13 -6.35
C ALA A 61 17.99 37.63 -6.17
N LEU A 62 18.20 37.11 -4.95
CA LEU A 62 17.80 35.75 -4.58
C LEU A 62 16.27 35.64 -4.63
N ILE A 63 15.75 34.72 -5.44
CA ILE A 63 14.32 34.45 -5.61
C ILE A 63 14.02 33.06 -5.06
N LYS A 64 13.11 32.99 -4.08
CA LYS A 64 12.71 31.73 -3.44
C LYS A 64 11.44 31.17 -4.07
N ILE A 65 11.54 30.00 -4.68
CA ILE A 65 10.41 29.23 -5.19
C ILE A 65 9.94 28.29 -4.09
N LEU A 66 8.71 28.47 -3.63
CA LEU A 66 8.11 27.65 -2.57
C LEU A 66 7.53 26.34 -3.12
N PRO A 67 7.50 25.26 -2.32
CA PRO A 67 6.78 24.04 -2.68
C PRO A 67 5.27 24.30 -2.78
N ARG A 68 4.62 23.61 -3.72
CA ARG A 68 3.17 23.44 -3.68
C ARG A 68 2.79 22.66 -2.42
N PRO A 69 1.72 23.07 -1.70
CA PRO A 69 1.25 22.37 -0.51
C PRO A 69 0.81 20.94 -0.87
N THR A 70 0.97 20.01 0.07
CA THR A 70 0.52 18.62 -0.12
C THR A 70 -0.93 18.51 0.34
N ARG A 71 -1.85 18.07 -0.54
CA ARG A 71 -3.30 17.99 -0.26
C ARG A 71 -3.95 16.80 -0.95
N ILE A 72 -4.76 16.05 -0.22
CA ILE A 72 -5.63 15.01 -0.80
C ILE A 72 -6.89 15.70 -1.34
N LEU A 73 -6.95 15.87 -2.67
CA LEU A 73 -8.10 16.48 -3.37
C LEU A 73 -9.29 15.53 -3.43
N ALA A 74 -9.02 14.25 -3.66
CA ALA A 74 -10.01 13.19 -3.66
C ALA A 74 -9.48 11.93 -2.98
N PHE A 75 -10.34 11.29 -2.19
CA PHE A 75 -10.18 9.90 -1.76
C PHE A 75 -11.58 9.30 -1.75
N LYS A 76 -11.80 8.26 -2.57
CA LYS A 76 -13.13 7.76 -2.92
C LYS A 76 -13.18 6.24 -2.91
N LEU A 77 -14.31 5.68 -2.47
CA LEU A 77 -14.64 4.27 -2.56
C LEU A 77 -15.90 4.12 -3.44
N ASN A 78 -15.82 3.34 -4.51
CA ASN A 78 -16.87 3.19 -5.53
C ASN A 78 -17.38 4.55 -6.06
N GLY A 79 -16.47 5.50 -6.27
CA GLY A 79 -16.77 6.85 -6.76
C GLY A 79 -17.31 7.84 -5.72
N GLN A 80 -17.74 7.36 -4.55
CA GLN A 80 -18.24 8.20 -3.45
C GLN A 80 -17.10 8.65 -2.52
N PRO A 81 -17.14 9.86 -1.92
CA PRO A 81 -16.14 10.30 -0.94
C PRO A 81 -15.94 9.28 0.19
N ALA A 82 -14.68 8.97 0.49
CA ALA A 82 -14.32 7.90 1.41
C ALA A 82 -14.57 8.31 2.87
N GLN A 83 -15.42 7.51 3.55
CA GLN A 83 -15.78 7.62 4.96
C GLN A 83 -14.79 6.85 5.85
N PRO A 84 -14.56 7.24 7.11
CA PRO A 84 -13.56 6.59 7.97
C PRO A 84 -13.82 5.10 8.25
N SER A 85 -15.09 4.67 8.24
CA SER A 85 -15.49 3.29 8.53
C SER A 85 -16.62 2.82 7.61
N TYR A 86 -16.56 1.55 7.24
CA TYR A 86 -17.56 0.84 6.45
C TYR A 86 -17.87 -0.51 7.11
N LEU A 87 -19.16 -0.85 7.23
CA LEU A 87 -19.63 -2.17 7.64
C LEU A 87 -20.36 -2.82 6.46
N ILE A 88 -19.86 -3.96 5.98
CA ILE A 88 -20.27 -4.55 4.69
C ILE A 88 -20.70 -6.02 4.88
N PRO A 89 -21.94 -6.39 4.53
CA PRO A 89 -22.35 -7.79 4.53
C PRO A 89 -21.62 -8.55 3.41
N ILE A 90 -21.07 -9.71 3.73
CA ILE A 90 -20.47 -10.62 2.75
C ILE A 90 -21.24 -11.93 2.67
N ASN A 91 -21.33 -12.47 1.45
CA ASN A 91 -21.82 -13.83 1.23
C ASN A 91 -20.61 -14.71 0.91
N GLN A 92 -20.45 -15.81 1.63
CA GLN A 92 -19.29 -16.73 1.53
C GLN A 92 -19.03 -17.26 0.11
N GLN A 93 -20.03 -17.17 -0.79
CA GLN A 93 -19.98 -17.60 -2.19
C GLN A 93 -19.35 -16.59 -3.16
N LYS A 94 -19.28 -15.29 -2.83
CA LYS A 94 -18.77 -14.26 -3.75
C LYS A 94 -18.06 -13.12 -3.01
N ALA A 95 -16.73 -13.07 -3.19
CA ALA A 95 -15.88 -11.96 -2.74
C ALA A 95 -16.34 -10.62 -3.36
N PRO A 96 -16.71 -9.61 -2.56
CA PRO A 96 -17.02 -8.29 -3.09
C PRO A 96 -15.74 -7.58 -3.56
N THR A 97 -15.88 -6.74 -4.59
CA THR A 97 -14.79 -5.92 -5.13
C THR A 97 -15.20 -4.45 -5.10
N PHE A 98 -14.31 -3.60 -4.62
CA PHE A 98 -14.49 -2.15 -4.50
C PHE A 98 -13.44 -1.44 -5.34
N LEU A 99 -13.76 -0.29 -5.91
CA LEU A 99 -12.78 0.58 -6.57
C LEU A 99 -12.40 1.71 -5.61
N LEU A 100 -11.18 1.70 -5.11
CA LEU A 100 -10.61 2.83 -4.38
C LEU A 100 -9.92 3.75 -5.39
N SER A 101 -10.20 5.06 -5.34
CA SER A 101 -9.51 6.06 -6.16
C SER A 101 -9.06 7.27 -5.34
N TRP A 102 -7.98 7.90 -5.79
CA TRP A 102 -7.35 9.03 -5.11
C TRP A 102 -6.83 10.06 -6.11
N GLN A 103 -6.73 11.30 -5.64
CA GLN A 103 -6.08 12.40 -6.33
C GLN A 103 -5.42 13.31 -5.30
N VAL A 104 -4.13 13.58 -5.47
CA VAL A 104 -3.29 14.30 -4.51
C VAL A 104 -2.55 15.43 -5.22
N GLU A 105 -2.77 16.66 -4.78
CA GLU A 105 -1.94 17.81 -5.15
C GLU A 105 -0.65 17.77 -4.32
N ALA A 106 0.50 17.87 -4.98
CA ALA A 106 1.80 17.85 -4.30
C ALA A 106 2.94 18.49 -5.12
N SER A 107 4.08 18.68 -4.47
CA SER A 107 5.35 19.08 -5.11
C SER A 107 6.07 17.89 -5.77
N GLN A 108 6.94 18.16 -6.74
CA GLN A 108 7.84 17.13 -7.29
C GLN A 108 8.69 16.51 -6.17
N GLY A 109 8.91 15.18 -6.25
CA GLY A 109 9.64 14.42 -5.24
C GLY A 109 8.79 13.91 -4.07
N THR A 110 7.52 14.29 -3.98
CA THR A 110 6.57 13.70 -3.00
C THR A 110 6.39 12.21 -3.29
N LYS A 111 6.54 11.38 -2.25
CA LYS A 111 6.27 9.94 -2.30
C LYS A 111 4.86 9.68 -1.80
N LEU A 112 4.07 8.91 -2.56
CA LEU A 112 2.72 8.53 -2.19
C LEU A 112 2.65 7.00 -2.11
N SER A 113 2.14 6.46 -1.00
CA SER A 113 1.96 5.02 -0.77
C SER A 113 0.53 4.71 -0.36
N LEU A 114 0.10 3.47 -0.61
CA LEU A 114 -1.24 2.99 -0.27
C LEU A 114 -1.13 1.67 0.49
N ILE A 115 -1.06 1.73 1.82
CA ILE A 115 -0.92 0.55 2.69
C ILE A 115 -2.26 -0.22 2.69
N PRO A 116 -2.26 -1.57 2.54
CA PRO A 116 -1.12 -2.49 2.59
C PRO A 116 -0.51 -2.86 1.24
N PHE A 117 -0.85 -2.18 0.14
CA PHE A 117 -0.24 -2.44 -1.17
C PHE A 117 1.24 -1.99 -1.17
N PRO A 118 2.17 -2.81 -1.68
CA PRO A 118 3.59 -2.49 -1.66
C PRO A 118 3.95 -1.42 -2.71
N GLY A 119 4.98 -0.63 -2.39
CA GLY A 119 5.56 0.35 -3.31
C GLY A 119 4.91 1.74 -3.25
N ASN A 120 5.21 2.55 -4.27
CA ASN A 120 4.64 3.89 -4.42
C ASN A 120 3.51 3.87 -5.48
N VAL A 121 2.50 4.69 -5.27
CA VAL A 121 1.39 4.93 -6.20
C VAL A 121 1.52 6.30 -6.88
N PRO A 122 0.99 6.50 -8.11
CA PRO A 122 0.94 7.82 -8.74
C PRO A 122 0.05 8.79 -7.95
N LEU A 123 0.29 10.10 -8.09
CA LEU A 123 -0.48 11.16 -7.42
C LEU A 123 -1.99 11.11 -7.69
N GLU A 124 -2.39 10.59 -8.85
CA GLU A 124 -3.78 10.28 -9.21
C GLU A 124 -3.85 8.84 -9.69
N GLY A 125 -4.87 8.09 -9.25
CA GLY A 125 -5.01 6.69 -9.62
C GLY A 125 -6.22 6.00 -9.00
N SER A 126 -6.35 4.70 -9.31
CA SER A 126 -7.36 3.84 -8.71
C SER A 126 -6.87 2.38 -8.65
N VAL A 127 -7.36 1.63 -7.67
CA VAL A 127 -7.06 0.20 -7.50
C VAL A 127 -8.33 -0.58 -7.14
N PRO A 128 -8.58 -1.75 -7.76
CA PRO A 128 -9.64 -2.65 -7.32
C PRO A 128 -9.19 -3.42 -6.07
N ILE A 129 -10.02 -3.38 -5.03
CA ILE A 129 -9.79 -4.01 -3.74
C ILE A 129 -10.78 -5.17 -3.60
N ARG A 130 -10.26 -6.39 -3.44
CA ARG A 130 -11.06 -7.60 -3.20
C ARG A 130 -11.01 -7.94 -1.73
N LEU A 131 -12.17 -8.13 -1.11
CA LEU A 131 -12.26 -8.63 0.26
C LEU A 131 -12.44 -10.15 0.25
N GLY A 132 -11.94 -10.84 1.28
CA GLY A 132 -12.12 -12.28 1.43
C GLY A 132 -13.59 -12.68 1.64
N PRO A 133 -13.94 -13.97 1.45
CA PRO A 133 -15.28 -14.49 1.72
C PRO A 133 -15.58 -14.68 3.21
N THR A 134 -14.60 -14.44 4.10
CA THR A 134 -14.71 -14.55 5.56
C THR A 134 -14.81 -13.18 6.23
N PRO A 135 -15.58 -13.04 7.34
CA PRO A 135 -15.64 -11.80 8.12
C PRO A 135 -14.26 -11.36 8.60
N THR A 136 -13.90 -10.11 8.36
CA THR A 136 -12.58 -9.55 8.66
C THR A 136 -12.63 -8.02 8.77
N SER A 137 -11.63 -7.43 9.43
CA SER A 137 -11.40 -5.99 9.46
C SER A 137 -10.12 -5.66 8.71
N SER A 138 -10.22 -4.79 7.71
CA SER A 138 -9.08 -4.33 6.90
C SER A 138 -9.00 -2.81 6.92
N THR A 139 -7.81 -2.26 7.15
CA THR A 139 -7.57 -0.81 7.11
C THR A 139 -6.71 -0.48 5.90
N LEU A 140 -7.13 0.52 5.15
CA LEU A 140 -6.47 1.05 3.97
C LEU A 140 -6.00 2.46 4.28
N THR A 141 -4.74 2.76 4.01
CA THR A 141 -4.13 4.05 4.36
C THR A 141 -3.38 4.63 3.17
N LEU A 142 -3.86 5.77 2.66
CA LEU A 142 -3.14 6.61 1.70
C LEU A 142 -2.22 7.55 2.48
N GLN A 143 -0.91 7.53 2.20
CA GLN A 143 0.09 8.36 2.88
C GLN A 143 0.95 9.10 1.84
N ALA A 144 0.94 10.42 1.90
CA ALA A 144 1.82 11.30 1.13
C ALA A 144 2.96 11.80 2.04
N ILE A 145 4.20 11.73 1.58
CA ILE A 145 5.39 12.25 2.26
C ILE A 145 6.10 13.20 1.31
N SER A 146 6.11 14.49 1.66
CA SER A 146 6.72 15.54 0.85
C SER A 146 8.26 15.53 0.94
N PRO A 147 8.97 16.24 0.04
CA PRO A 147 10.43 16.39 0.12
C PRO A 147 10.93 17.08 1.40
N SER A 148 10.09 17.86 2.08
CA SER A 148 10.41 18.49 3.38
C SER A 148 10.13 17.59 4.58
N GLY A 149 9.63 16.38 4.38
CA GLY A 149 9.27 15.43 5.43
C GLY A 149 7.87 15.62 6.02
N GLU A 150 7.10 16.61 5.55
CA GLU A 150 5.69 16.77 5.90
C GLU A 150 4.90 15.53 5.43
N GLN A 151 4.07 14.98 6.31
CA GLN A 151 3.25 13.81 6.01
C GLN A 151 1.76 14.17 6.04
N LEU A 152 1.02 13.70 5.03
CA LEU A 152 -0.43 13.79 4.97
C LEU A 152 -1.01 12.40 4.76
N THR A 153 -1.90 11.98 5.67
CA THR A 153 -2.42 10.61 5.73
C THR A 153 -3.94 10.62 5.75
N ARG A 154 -4.57 9.68 5.04
CA ARG A 154 -6.01 9.42 5.13
C ARG A 154 -6.28 7.93 5.09
N SER A 155 -7.05 7.45 6.06
CA SER A 155 -7.36 6.04 6.24
C SER A 155 -8.86 5.77 6.17
N ILE A 156 -9.20 4.56 5.74
CA ILE A 156 -10.55 3.97 5.90
C ILE A 156 -10.41 2.56 6.46
N THR A 157 -11.34 2.18 7.33
CA THR A 157 -11.49 0.81 7.81
C THR A 157 -12.72 0.18 7.18
N ILE A 158 -12.57 -1.04 6.68
CA ILE A 158 -13.64 -1.85 6.10
C ILE A 158 -13.78 -3.10 6.97
N GLN A 159 -14.91 -3.22 7.63
CA GLN A 159 -15.30 -4.40 8.40
C GLN A 159 -16.34 -5.19 7.59
N THR A 160 -16.09 -6.49 7.42
CA THR A 160 -17.04 -7.41 6.80
C THR A 160 -17.68 -8.31 7.85
N TYR A 161 -18.97 -8.62 7.67
CA TYR A 161 -19.72 -9.51 8.54
C TYR A 161 -20.58 -10.48 7.71
N ASP A 162 -20.86 -11.65 8.28
CA ASP A 162 -21.82 -12.58 7.69
C ASP A 162 -23.23 -12.22 8.20
N PRO A 163 -24.18 -11.82 7.33
CA PRO A 163 -25.54 -11.51 7.73
C PRO A 163 -26.37 -12.75 8.07
N ASN A 164 -25.91 -13.95 7.71
CA ASN A 164 -26.58 -15.23 7.96
C ASN A 164 -25.56 -16.28 8.41
N PRO A 165 -24.97 -16.13 9.61
CA PRO A 165 -23.93 -17.02 10.09
C PRO A 165 -24.45 -18.46 10.11
N THR A 166 -23.81 -19.34 9.32
CA THR A 166 -24.08 -20.77 9.36
C THR A 166 -23.83 -21.28 10.77
N LYS A 167 -24.92 -21.59 11.51
CA LYS A 167 -24.85 -22.07 12.90
C LYS A 167 -23.73 -23.12 13.05
N PRO A 168 -22.81 -22.98 14.03
CA PRO A 168 -21.68 -23.90 14.21
C PRO A 168 -22.09 -25.38 14.23
N GLU A 169 -23.29 -25.66 14.76
CA GLU A 169 -23.93 -26.98 14.80
C GLU A 169 -23.98 -27.69 13.43
N LYS A 170 -24.24 -26.99 12.31
CA LYS A 170 -24.32 -27.63 10.99
C LYS A 170 -22.95 -28.06 10.46
N VAL A 171 -21.90 -27.31 10.77
CA VAL A 171 -20.52 -27.64 10.38
C VAL A 171 -19.97 -28.78 11.24
N ALA A 172 -20.23 -28.74 12.55
CA ALA A 172 -19.89 -29.81 13.48
C ALA A 172 -20.64 -31.12 13.17
N ALA A 173 -21.95 -31.06 12.87
CA ALA A 173 -22.75 -32.23 12.52
C ALA A 173 -22.31 -32.86 11.18
N ALA A 174 -21.93 -32.05 10.19
CA ALA A 174 -21.38 -32.56 8.93
C ALA A 174 -20.01 -33.26 9.13
N ALA A 175 -19.14 -32.69 9.96
CA ALA A 175 -17.85 -33.30 10.31
C ALA A 175 -18.04 -34.62 11.09
N ALA A 176 -18.97 -34.66 12.06
CA ALA A 176 -19.31 -35.86 12.81
C ALA A 176 -19.92 -36.96 11.93
N ALA A 177 -20.82 -36.61 11.00
CA ALA A 177 -21.41 -37.55 10.06
C ALA A 177 -20.37 -38.11 9.06
N ALA A 178 -19.42 -37.29 8.62
CA ALA A 178 -18.31 -37.74 7.78
C ALA A 178 -17.37 -38.70 8.53
N ALA A 179 -17.03 -38.39 9.79
CA ALA A 179 -16.21 -39.25 10.63
C ALA A 179 -16.90 -40.60 10.93
N ALA A 180 -18.19 -40.59 11.29
CA ALA A 180 -18.97 -41.81 11.47
C ALA A 180 -18.98 -42.70 10.22
N SER A 181 -19.14 -42.09 9.03
CA SER A 181 -19.14 -42.81 7.75
C SER A 181 -17.79 -43.47 7.42
N GLN A 182 -16.67 -42.95 7.92
CA GLN A 182 -15.36 -43.59 7.75
C GLN A 182 -15.19 -44.79 8.68
N ILE A 183 -15.71 -44.72 9.92
CA ILE A 183 -15.64 -45.83 10.88
C ILE A 183 -16.43 -47.05 10.36
N THR A 184 -17.65 -46.84 9.84
CA THR A 184 -18.47 -47.93 9.27
C THR A 184 -17.79 -48.60 8.07
N LYS A 185 -17.05 -47.84 7.26
CA LYS A 185 -16.35 -48.35 6.08
C LYS A 185 -15.10 -49.18 6.44
N ALA A 186 -14.42 -48.84 7.54
CA ALA A 186 -13.31 -49.62 8.06
C ALA A 186 -13.75 -50.98 8.64
N GLN A 187 -14.90 -51.02 9.35
CA GLN A 187 -15.41 -52.26 9.94
C GLN A 187 -15.87 -53.30 8.90
N GLN A 188 -16.32 -52.88 7.71
CA GLN A 188 -16.67 -53.80 6.62
C GLN A 188 -15.47 -54.46 5.93
N GLN A 189 -14.24 -53.97 6.14
CA GLN A 189 -13.03 -54.58 5.56
C GLN A 189 -12.36 -55.61 6.48
N GLN A 190 -12.63 -55.61 7.78
CA GLN A 190 -12.07 -56.60 8.73
C GLN A 190 -12.85 -57.93 8.81
N ALA A 191 -14.02 -58.03 8.17
CA ALA A 191 -14.89 -59.19 8.27
C ALA A 191 -14.59 -60.34 7.27
N VAL A 192 -13.55 -60.22 6.44
CA VAL A 192 -13.23 -61.19 5.36
C VAL A 192 -12.00 -62.05 5.66
N GLU A 193 -11.16 -61.69 6.62
CA GLU A 193 -9.82 -62.27 6.81
C GLU A 193 -9.65 -63.09 8.11
N GLN A 194 -10.75 -63.65 8.63
CA GLN A 194 -10.74 -64.59 9.78
C GLN A 194 -11.56 -65.85 9.49
N SER A 195 -11.06 -66.72 8.60
CA SER A 195 -11.58 -68.09 8.39
C SER A 195 -10.54 -69.04 7.77
N ALA A 196 -9.40 -69.26 8.45
CA ALA A 196 -8.52 -70.41 8.19
C ALA A 196 -7.55 -70.73 9.36
N THR A 197 -7.75 -71.88 10.01
CA THR A 197 -6.84 -72.62 10.92
C THR A 197 -7.33 -74.08 10.97
N PRO A 198 -6.61 -75.09 11.52
CA PRO A 198 -5.27 -75.11 12.16
C PRO A 198 -4.29 -76.02 11.33
N SER A 199 -3.24 -76.73 11.79
CA SER A 199 -2.58 -76.95 13.10
C SER A 199 -1.17 -77.53 12.91
N ALA A 200 -0.22 -77.26 13.82
CA ALA A 200 0.76 -78.24 14.38
C ALA A 200 1.79 -77.58 15.34
N THR A 201 1.93 -78.18 16.53
CA THR A 201 2.84 -77.89 17.67
C THR A 201 4.07 -78.83 17.70
N PRO A 202 5.03 -78.78 18.68
CA PRO A 202 5.64 -77.71 19.53
C PRO A 202 7.22 -77.88 19.51
N PRO A 203 8.08 -77.78 20.57
CA PRO A 203 8.04 -77.17 21.93
C PRO A 203 9.29 -76.38 22.44
N PHE A 204 9.21 -75.85 23.69
CA PHE A 204 10.27 -75.23 24.56
C PHE A 204 10.91 -73.91 24.07
N ASP A 205 11.38 -72.97 24.91
CA ASP A 205 11.66 -72.98 26.36
C ASP A 205 11.43 -71.58 27.03
N LEU A 206 11.46 -71.49 28.37
CA LEU A 206 11.41 -70.26 29.20
C LEU A 206 12.85 -69.75 29.51
N PRO A 207 13.14 -68.54 30.10
CA PRO A 207 12.27 -67.74 30.99
C PRO A 207 12.39 -66.17 31.00
N ARG A 208 11.38 -65.53 31.65
CA ARG A 208 11.48 -64.40 32.62
C ARG A 208 12.33 -63.14 32.30
N ARG A 209 11.65 -61.97 32.19
CA ARG A 209 12.09 -60.68 32.80
C ARG A 209 10.96 -59.62 32.90
N THR A 210 10.56 -59.34 34.14
CA THR A 210 10.32 -58.01 34.79
C THR A 210 9.56 -56.88 34.06
N PRO A 211 8.51 -56.30 34.67
CA PRO A 211 7.78 -55.13 34.16
C PRO A 211 8.38 -53.77 34.59
N PRO A 212 8.23 -52.70 33.79
CA PRO A 212 8.25 -51.31 34.25
C PRO A 212 6.85 -50.79 34.65
N PRO A 213 6.75 -49.75 35.51
CA PRO A 213 5.49 -49.27 36.10
C PRO A 213 4.71 -48.28 35.21
N PRO A 214 3.42 -48.00 35.53
CA PRO A 214 2.62 -47.03 34.79
C PRO A 214 3.01 -45.59 35.11
N LEU A 215 2.86 -44.69 34.12
CA LEU A 215 2.91 -43.24 34.34
C LEU A 215 1.51 -42.63 34.18
N THR A 216 1.25 -41.68 35.09
CA THR A 216 -0.06 -41.12 35.45
C THR A 216 -0.52 -39.98 34.53
N PRO A 217 -1.82 -39.64 34.55
CA PRO A 217 -2.34 -38.49 33.82
C PRO A 217 -2.09 -37.19 34.59
N ASP A 218 -1.29 -36.28 34.02
CA ASP A 218 -1.49 -34.82 34.11
C ASP A 218 -0.44 -34.08 33.27
N SER A 219 -0.89 -33.20 32.37
CA SER A 219 -0.07 -32.12 31.81
C SER A 219 -0.96 -31.11 31.10
N LEU A 220 -1.54 -30.20 31.88
CA LEU A 220 -2.08 -28.94 31.38
C LEU A 220 -0.90 -28.03 31.03
N ALA A 221 -0.86 -27.53 29.79
CA ALA A 221 0.17 -26.57 29.38
C ALA A 221 0.02 -25.23 30.16
N PRO A 222 1.12 -24.53 30.51
CA PRO A 222 1.05 -23.37 31.38
C PRO A 222 0.32 -22.17 30.75
N LEU A 223 -0.43 -21.46 31.59
CA LEU A 223 -1.04 -20.17 31.25
C LEU A 223 0.05 -19.07 31.33
N GLU A 224 0.43 -18.48 30.19
CA GLU A 224 1.37 -17.35 30.18
C GLU A 224 0.71 -16.10 30.79
N LEU A 225 1.31 -15.60 31.89
CA LEU A 225 0.92 -14.36 32.56
C LEU A 225 1.71 -13.16 31.97
N PRO A 226 1.07 -12.01 31.72
CA PRO A 226 1.77 -10.81 31.27
C PRO A 226 2.65 -10.20 32.39
N PRO A 227 3.75 -9.51 32.03
CA PRO A 227 4.69 -8.95 33.01
C PRO A 227 4.07 -7.81 33.83
N GLN A 228 4.43 -7.77 35.12
CA GLN A 228 4.07 -6.68 36.04
C GLN A 228 4.87 -5.41 35.74
N LEU A 229 4.23 -4.26 35.94
CA LEU A 229 4.79 -2.95 35.68
C LEU A 229 5.44 -2.40 36.96
N ASP A 230 6.77 -2.49 37.06
CA ASP A 230 7.52 -1.96 38.20
C ASP A 230 7.43 -0.42 38.24
N ARG A 231 7.09 0.13 39.41
CA ARG A 231 6.86 1.57 39.61
C ARG A 231 7.82 2.11 40.68
N ARG A 232 8.74 2.97 40.25
CA ARG A 232 9.51 3.89 41.10
C ARG A 232 9.44 5.30 40.52
#